data_AF-A0A838Y8W7-F1
#
_entry.id   AF-A0A838Y8W7-F1
#
_cell.length_a   1.000
_cell.length_b   1.000
_cell.length_c   1.000
_cell.angle_alpha   90.00
_cell.angle_beta   90.00
_cell.angle_gamma   90.00
#
_symmetry.space_group_name_H-M   'P 1'
#
loop_
_entity.id
_entity.type
_entity.pdbx_description
1 polymer ?
#
loop_
_entity_poly.entity_id
_entity_poly.type
_entity_poly.pdbx_seq_one_letter_code
_entity_poly.pdbx_strand_id
1 'polypeptide(L)'
;MLQWLFATLHLLALGCGLGALAARGRNLAPPLDAPALTRCLRADNWWRHSLLLWLCSGTGLAYYHAALLWQQGRPVPLAMAKLLGIVLLLLLEWRTRPLISQCRQRLERGRLPADELCRQLARHSRRQLLLLLLLVLLSSAWQTGAFNTP
;
A
#
# COMPACT_ATOMS: atom_id res chain seq x y z
N MET A 1 -9.00 8.20 -23.52
CA MET A 1 -9.46 9.02 -22.37
C MET A 1 -9.50 8.22 -21.07
N LEU A 2 -10.25 7.11 -20.98
CA LEU A 2 -10.33 6.30 -19.75
C LEU A 2 -8.98 5.73 -19.26
N GLN A 3 -8.13 5.26 -20.17
CA GLN A 3 -6.78 4.77 -19.82
C GLN A 3 -5.94 5.84 -19.12
N TRP A 4 -5.98 7.08 -19.63
CA TRP A 4 -5.27 8.21 -19.03
C TRP A 4 -5.83 8.55 -17.66
N LEU A 5 -7.17 8.58 -17.51
CA LEU A 5 -7.82 8.78 -16.22
C LEU A 5 -7.37 7.73 -15.20
N PHE A 6 -7.39 6.44 -15.56
CA PHE A 6 -6.94 5.38 -14.66
C PHE A 6 -5.46 5.50 -14.31
N ALA A 7 -4.59 5.87 -15.26
CA ALA A 7 -3.18 6.11 -14.98
C ALA A 7 -2.97 7.25 -13.97
N THR A 8 -3.66 8.38 -14.15
CA THR A 8 -3.61 9.52 -13.23
C THR A 8 -4.11 9.14 -11.84
N LEU A 9 -5.26 8.46 -11.75
CA LEU A 9 -5.80 7.98 -10.47
C LEU A 9 -4.87 6.98 -9.80
N HIS A 10 -4.21 6.12 -10.57
CA HIS A 10 -3.28 5.13 -10.05
C HIS A 10 -2.05 5.78 -9.42
N LEU A 11 -1.47 6.80 -10.08
CA LEU A 11 -0.35 7.56 -9.55
C LEU A 11 -0.73 8.39 -8.32
N LEU A 12 -1.91 9.01 -8.33
CA LEU A 12 -2.41 9.76 -7.18
C LEU A 12 -2.63 8.84 -5.98
N ALA A 13 -3.26 7.69 -6.21
CA ALA A 13 -3.46 6.67 -5.19
C ALA A 13 -2.14 6.18 -4.59
N LEU A 14 -1.11 5.98 -5.43
CA LEU A 14 0.22 5.58 -5.00
C LEU A 14 0.87 6.65 -4.11
N GLY A 15 0.85 7.92 -4.53
CA GLY A 15 1.41 9.04 -3.76
C GLY A 15 0.73 9.22 -2.41
N CYS A 16 -0.60 9.24 -2.40
CA CYS A 16 -1.38 9.30 -1.16
C CYS A 16 -1.12 8.08 -0.26
N GLY A 17 -1.04 6.88 -0.83
CA GLY A 17 -0.81 5.65 -0.09
C GLY A 17 0.56 5.60 0.61
N LEU A 18 1.62 6.03 -0.09
CA LEU A 18 2.96 6.16 0.49
C LEU A 18 2.98 7.17 1.65
N GLY A 19 2.38 8.34 1.46
CA GLY A 19 2.28 9.37 2.49
C GLY A 19 1.50 8.89 3.71
N ALA A 20 0.37 8.19 3.49
CA ALA A 20 -0.46 7.63 4.53
C ALA A 20 0.27 6.54 5.36
N LEU A 21 0.95 5.60 4.72
CA LEU A 21 1.73 4.56 5.41
C LEU A 21 2.90 5.13 6.21
N ALA A 22 3.61 6.12 5.66
CA ALA A 22 4.68 6.82 6.34
C ALA A 22 4.15 7.60 7.56
N ALA A 23 3.06 8.35 7.39
CA ALA A 23 2.41 9.09 8.47
C ALA A 23 1.88 8.15 9.57
N ARG A 24 1.30 7.01 9.20
CA ARG A 24 0.82 6.01 10.17
C ARG A 24 1.95 5.49 11.04
N GLY A 25 3.09 5.12 10.44
CA GLY A 25 4.27 4.67 11.18
C GLY A 25 4.88 5.75 12.08
N ARG A 26 4.98 6.99 11.58
CA ARG A 26 5.58 8.12 12.32
C ARG A 26 4.76 8.54 13.54
N ASN A 27 3.43 8.54 13.44
CA ASN A 27 2.54 8.88 14.55
C ASN A 27 2.50 7.84 15.68
N LEU A 28 3.17 6.68 15.51
CA LEU A 28 3.30 5.64 16.53
C LEU A 28 4.66 5.68 17.24
N ALA A 29 5.52 6.65 16.91
CA ALA A 29 6.79 6.85 17.59
C ALA A 29 6.56 7.40 19.01
N PRO A 30 7.35 6.96 20.03
CA PRO A 30 7.27 7.53 21.37
C PRO A 30 7.69 9.01 21.41
N PRO A 31 7.14 9.82 22.34
CA PRO A 31 6.06 9.48 23.27
C PRO A 31 4.70 9.41 22.57
N LEU A 32 3.91 8.38 22.89
CA LEU A 32 2.59 8.20 22.30
C LEU A 32 1.53 8.95 23.12
N ASP A 33 0.79 9.84 22.46
CA ASP A 33 -0.35 10.54 23.03
C ASP A 33 -1.64 10.24 22.24
N ALA A 34 -2.80 10.59 22.82
CA ALA A 34 -4.10 10.37 22.17
C ALA A 34 -4.24 11.16 20.84
N PRO A 35 -3.74 12.40 20.72
CA PRO A 35 -3.68 13.11 19.44
C PRO A 35 -2.86 12.38 18.36
N ALA A 36 -1.67 11.86 18.67
CA ALA A 36 -0.86 11.10 17.72
C ALA A 36 -1.57 9.80 17.31
N LEU A 37 -2.20 9.10 18.24
CA LEU A 37 -3.00 7.93 17.91
C LEU A 37 -4.16 8.27 16.97
N THR A 38 -4.85 9.40 17.20
CA THR A 38 -5.91 9.89 16.31
C THR A 38 -5.38 10.21 14.91
N ARG A 39 -4.22 10.86 14.80
CA ARG A 39 -3.55 11.11 13.52
C ARG A 39 -3.14 9.81 12.82
N CYS A 40 -2.66 8.81 13.56
CA CYS A 40 -2.36 7.48 13.05
C CYS A 40 -3.61 6.82 12.45
N LEU A 41 -4.75 6.86 13.14
CA LEU A 41 -6.01 6.29 12.65
C LEU A 41 -6.59 7.04 11.44
N ARG A 42 -6.40 8.37 11.39
CA ARG A 42 -6.73 9.17 10.19
C ARG A 42 -5.85 8.80 9.00
N ALA A 43 -4.54 8.63 9.22
CA ALA A 43 -3.62 8.17 8.19
C ALA A 43 -3.99 6.76 7.70
N ASP A 44 -4.44 5.86 8.60
CA ASP A 44 -4.96 4.55 8.21
C ASP A 44 -6.20 4.64 7.33
N ASN A 45 -7.14 5.56 7.63
CA ASN A 45 -8.29 5.79 6.75
C ASN A 45 -7.83 6.26 5.36
N TRP A 46 -6.90 7.21 5.27
CA TRP A 46 -6.35 7.64 3.98
C TRP A 46 -5.70 6.49 3.22
N TRP A 47 -4.91 5.66 3.89
CA TRP A 47 -4.31 4.46 3.30
C TRP A 47 -5.38 3.53 2.72
N ARG A 48 -6.49 3.29 3.41
CA ARG A 48 -7.59 2.45 2.90
C ARG A 48 -8.21 2.99 1.62
N HIS A 49 -8.50 4.30 1.57
CA HIS A 49 -9.06 4.93 0.38
C HIS A 49 -8.06 4.89 -0.78
N SER A 50 -6.79 5.19 -0.50
CA SER A 50 -5.71 5.09 -1.49
C SER A 50 -5.54 3.67 -2.00
N LEU A 51 -5.56 2.66 -1.15
CA LEU A 51 -5.47 1.25 -1.54
C LEU A 51 -6.63 0.85 -2.45
N LEU A 52 -7.87 1.23 -2.09
CA LEU A 52 -9.04 0.95 -2.92
C LEU A 52 -8.91 1.62 -4.30
N LEU A 53 -8.55 2.91 -4.33
CA LEU A 53 -8.36 3.65 -5.57
C LEU A 53 -7.24 3.04 -6.43
N TRP A 54 -6.14 2.62 -5.80
CA TRP A 54 -5.01 1.97 -6.45
C TRP A 54 -5.38 0.63 -7.08
N LEU A 55 -6.19 -0.18 -6.39
CA LEU A 55 -6.69 -1.45 -6.91
C LEU A 55 -7.65 -1.22 -8.08
N CYS A 56 -8.66 -0.36 -7.94
CA CYS A 56 -9.65 -0.10 -8.99
C CYS A 56 -9.02 0.50 -10.26
N SER A 57 -8.08 1.43 -10.10
CA SER A 57 -7.34 2.00 -11.24
C SER A 57 -6.37 0.99 -11.86
N GLY A 58 -5.72 0.17 -11.02
CA GLY A 58 -4.79 -0.87 -11.47
C GLY A 58 -5.49 -1.97 -12.26
N THR A 59 -6.68 -2.42 -11.84
CA THR A 59 -7.48 -3.39 -12.60
C THR A 59 -7.98 -2.82 -13.92
N GLY A 60 -8.41 -1.55 -13.93
CA GLY A 60 -8.76 -0.84 -15.18
C GLY A 60 -7.59 -0.78 -16.16
N LEU A 61 -6.40 -0.42 -15.69
CA LEU A 61 -5.18 -0.43 -16.51
C LEU A 61 -4.82 -1.86 -16.98
N ALA A 62 -4.93 -2.85 -16.10
CA ALA A 62 -4.64 -4.24 -16.45
C ALA A 62 -5.56 -4.73 -17.57
N TYR A 63 -6.85 -4.40 -17.53
CA TYR A 63 -7.81 -4.75 -18.58
C TYR A 63 -7.38 -4.22 -19.96
N TYR A 64 -6.97 -2.94 -20.06
CA TYR A 64 -6.52 -2.36 -21.33
C TYR A 64 -5.19 -2.95 -21.83
N HIS A 65 -4.26 -3.31 -20.94
CA HIS A 65 -2.94 -3.84 -21.32
C HIS A 65 -2.94 -5.37 -21.50
N ALA A 66 -3.87 -6.10 -20.88
CA ALA A 66 -3.95 -7.56 -20.97
C ALA A 66 -4.23 -8.05 -22.39
N ALA A 67 -5.09 -7.35 -23.14
CA ALA A 67 -5.35 -7.65 -24.55
C ALA A 67 -4.08 -7.54 -25.41
N LEU A 68 -3.21 -6.58 -25.10
CA LEU A 68 -1.95 -6.35 -25.83
C LEU A 68 -0.90 -7.40 -25.48
N LEU A 69 -0.79 -7.78 -24.21
CA LEU A 69 0.16 -8.77 -23.71
C LEU A 69 -0.16 -10.19 -24.21
N TRP A 70 -1.46 -10.52 -24.30
CA TRP A 70 -1.92 -11.81 -24.84
C TRP A 70 -1.51 -12.00 -26.30
N GLN A 71 -1.53 -10.93 -27.09
CA GLN A 71 -1.13 -10.97 -28.51
C GLN A 71 0.39 -11.03 -28.72
N GLN A 72 1.19 -10.56 -27.76
CA GLN A 72 2.66 -10.42 -27.92
C GLN A 72 3.49 -11.58 -27.37
N GLY A 73 2.89 -12.59 -26.72
CA GLY A 73 3.61 -13.76 -26.21
C GLY A 73 4.75 -13.44 -25.22
N ARG A 74 4.75 -12.24 -24.64
CA ARG A 74 5.84 -11.71 -23.80
C ARG A 74 5.79 -12.25 -22.37
N PRO A 75 6.94 -12.35 -21.68
CA PRO A 75 7.08 -13.22 -20.53
C PRO A 75 6.28 -12.72 -19.32
N VAL A 76 5.61 -13.69 -18.70
CA VAL A 76 4.74 -13.65 -17.53
C VAL A 76 5.40 -13.33 -16.16
N PRO A 77 6.72 -13.51 -15.90
CA PRO A 77 7.22 -13.56 -14.52
C PRO A 77 7.24 -12.21 -13.80
N LEU A 78 7.51 -11.08 -14.48
CA LEU A 78 7.44 -9.77 -13.82
C LEU A 78 6.00 -9.30 -13.55
N ALA A 79 5.07 -9.64 -14.44
CA ALA A 79 3.64 -9.46 -14.17
C ALA A 79 3.21 -10.28 -12.95
N MET A 80 3.68 -11.53 -12.84
CA MET A 80 3.44 -12.38 -11.67
C MET A 80 4.11 -11.85 -10.41
N ALA A 81 5.33 -11.31 -10.49
CA ALA A 81 6.02 -10.69 -9.35
C ALA A 81 5.24 -9.49 -8.81
N LYS A 82 4.68 -8.67 -9.71
CA LYS A 82 3.82 -7.54 -9.33
C LYS A 82 2.52 -8.00 -8.67
N LEU A 83 1.86 -9.03 -9.23
CA LEU A 83 0.68 -9.63 -8.63
C LEU A 83 0.99 -10.25 -7.26
N LEU A 84 2.11 -10.95 -7.12
CA LEU A 84 2.58 -11.51 -5.86
C LEU A 84 2.80 -10.40 -4.82
N GLY A 85 3.45 -9.29 -5.21
CA GLY A 85 3.63 -8.15 -4.32
C GLY A 85 2.31 -7.50 -3.89
N ILE A 86 1.31 -7.42 -4.79
CA ILE A 86 -0.05 -6.96 -4.44
C ILE A 86 -0.68 -7.91 -3.42
N VAL A 87 -0.62 -9.23 -3.65
CA VAL A 87 -1.16 -10.24 -2.72
C VAL A 87 -0.48 -10.14 -1.35
N LEU A 88 0.85 -10.02 -1.30
CA LEU A 88 1.60 -9.83 -0.06
C LEU A 88 1.20 -8.54 0.67
N LEU A 89 0.95 -7.46 -0.07
CA LEU A 89 0.50 -6.19 0.50
C LEU A 89 -0.90 -6.31 1.12
N LEU A 90 -1.82 -7.03 0.46
CA LEU A 90 -3.15 -7.32 0.97
C LEU A 90 -3.12 -8.25 2.19
N LEU A 91 -2.26 -9.27 2.20
CA LEU A 91 -2.05 -10.14 3.35
C LEU A 91 -1.51 -9.37 4.57
N LEU A 92 -0.56 -8.46 4.35
CA LEU A 92 -0.06 -7.57 5.40
C LEU A 92 -1.17 -6.63 5.91
N GLU A 93 -2.01 -6.11 5.01
CA GLU A 93 -3.14 -5.26 5.39
C GLU A 93 -4.16 -6.03 6.23
N TRP A 94 -4.51 -7.25 5.80
CA TRP A 94 -5.39 -8.16 6.53
C TRP A 94 -4.88 -8.41 7.95
N ARG A 95 -3.58 -8.72 8.11
CA ARG A 95 -2.95 -8.92 9.42
C ARG A 95 -2.94 -7.65 10.29
N THR A 96 -2.95 -6.47 9.67
CA THR A 96 -2.92 -5.18 10.37
C THR A 96 -4.30 -4.75 10.89
N ARG A 97 -5.39 -5.19 10.24
CA ARG A 97 -6.78 -4.87 10.64
C ARG A 97 -7.10 -5.11 12.12
N PRO A 98 -6.82 -6.27 12.74
CA PRO A 98 -7.15 -6.48 14.14
C PRO A 98 -6.38 -5.54 15.07
N LEU A 99 -5.14 -5.17 14.74
CA LEU A 99 -4.34 -4.23 15.53
C LEU A 99 -4.94 -2.82 15.50
N ILE A 100 -5.35 -2.35 14.32
CA ILE A 100 -6.03 -1.05 14.17
C ILE A 100 -7.36 -1.04 14.90
N SER A 101 -8.13 -2.13 14.83
CA SER A 101 -9.40 -2.27 15.56
C SER A 101 -9.19 -2.16 17.07
N GLN A 102 -8.18 -2.85 17.60
CA GLN A 102 -7.80 -2.75 19.02
C GLN A 102 -7.37 -1.33 19.42
N CYS A 103 -6.61 -0.63 18.58
CA CYS A 103 -6.26 0.77 18.80
C CYS A 103 -7.51 1.66 18.90
N ARG A 104 -8.46 1.51 17.97
CA ARG A 104 -9.72 2.29 17.95
C ARG A 104 -10.53 2.04 19.22
N GLN A 105 -10.74 0.77 19.56
CA GLN A 105 -11.49 0.38 20.75
C GLN A 105 -10.86 0.91 22.06
N ARG A 106 -9.52 0.95 22.14
CA ARG A 106 -8.83 1.50 23.32
C ARG A 106 -8.96 3.01 23.38
N LEU A 107 -8.82 3.71 22.26
CA LEU A 107 -8.98 5.16 22.17
C LEU A 107 -10.41 5.58 22.55
N GLU A 108 -11.43 4.87 22.07
CA GLU A 108 -12.84 5.09 22.43
C GLU A 108 -13.09 4.91 23.94
N ARG A 109 -12.32 4.04 24.61
CA ARG A 109 -12.35 3.84 26.06
C ARG A 109 -11.45 4.82 26.84
N GLY A 110 -10.86 5.81 26.18
CA GLY A 110 -9.94 6.77 26.79
C GLY A 110 -8.60 6.18 27.23
N ARG A 111 -8.20 5.02 26.69
CA ARG A 111 -6.95 4.33 27.05
C ARG A 111 -5.96 4.37 25.89
N LEU A 112 -4.68 4.52 26.20
CA LEU A 112 -3.63 4.37 25.21
C LEU A 112 -3.32 2.89 24.96
N PRO A 113 -3.02 2.49 23.70
CA PRO A 113 -2.56 1.16 23.38
C PRO A 113 -1.20 0.88 24.02
N ALA A 114 -0.96 -0.39 24.37
CA ALA A 114 0.32 -0.80 24.93
C ALA A 114 1.44 -0.60 23.91
N ASP A 115 2.65 -0.29 24.38
CA ASP A 115 3.82 -0.04 23.53
C ASP A 115 4.10 -1.17 22.54
N GLU A 116 3.87 -2.42 22.96
CA GLU A 116 4.08 -3.57 22.08
C GLU A 116 3.15 -3.57 20.87
N LEU A 117 1.89 -3.17 21.06
CA LEU A 117 0.91 -3.06 19.97
C LEU A 117 1.34 -1.94 18.99
N CYS A 118 1.81 -0.81 19.52
CA CYS A 118 2.32 0.31 18.73
C CYS A 118 3.57 -0.08 17.93
N ARG A 119 4.51 -0.82 18.54
CA ARG A 119 5.70 -1.36 17.87
C ARG A 119 5.33 -2.35 16.77
N GLN A 120 4.37 -3.24 17.00
CA GLN A 120 3.87 -4.17 15.99
C GLN A 120 3.26 -3.43 14.81
N LEU A 121 2.37 -2.47 15.07
CA LEU A 121 1.72 -1.68 14.04
C LEU A 121 2.72 -0.83 13.23
N ALA A 122 3.71 -0.22 13.90
CA ALA A 122 4.78 0.52 13.24
C ALA A 122 5.69 -0.38 12.37
N ARG A 123 5.95 -1.63 12.80
CA ARG A 123 6.66 -2.62 11.98
C ARG A 123 5.85 -3.03 10.76
N HIS A 124 4.54 -3.27 10.90
CA HIS A 124 3.66 -3.59 9.79
C HIS A 124 3.59 -2.43 8.78
N SER A 125 3.45 -1.20 9.25
CA SER A 125 3.46 0.00 8.40
C SER A 125 4.75 0.15 7.60
N ARG A 126 5.91 -0.06 8.24
CA ARG A 126 7.21 -0.03 7.56
C ARG A 126 7.33 -1.14 6.51
N ARG A 127 6.90 -2.36 6.80
CA ARG A 127 6.92 -3.48 5.85
C ARG A 127 6.03 -3.20 4.63
N GLN A 128 4.82 -2.67 4.84
CA GLN A 128 3.94 -2.29 3.74
C GLN A 128 4.52 -1.15 2.91
N LEU A 129 5.12 -0.15 3.54
CA LEU A 129 5.78 0.96 2.85
C LEU A 129 6.94 0.46 1.97
N LEU A 130 7.82 -0.38 2.53
CA LEU A 130 8.93 -0.98 1.79
C LEU A 130 8.44 -1.85 0.64
N LEU A 131 7.40 -2.67 0.86
CA LEU A 131 6.82 -3.50 -0.20
C LEU A 131 6.20 -2.66 -1.32
N LEU A 132 5.50 -1.57 -0.98
CA LEU A 132 4.94 -0.66 -1.98
C LEU A 132 6.04 0.05 -2.79
N LEU A 133 7.13 0.46 -2.13
CA LEU A 133 8.30 1.02 -2.82
C LEU A 133 8.99 -0.01 -3.72
N LEU A 134 9.15 -1.25 -3.27
CA LEU A 134 9.66 -2.36 -4.08
C LEU A 134 8.79 -2.61 -5.32
N LEU A 135 7.47 -2.58 -5.16
CA LEU A 135 6.52 -2.71 -6.27
C LEU A 135 6.67 -1.59 -7.31
N VAL A 136 6.93 -0.36 -6.86
CA VAL A 136 7.21 0.78 -7.74
C VAL A 136 8.53 0.59 -8.48
N LEU A 137 9.59 0.19 -7.77
CA LEU A 137 10.91 -0.07 -8.35
C LEU A 137 10.87 -1.20 -9.39
N LEU A 138 10.18 -2.31 -9.09
CA LEU A 138 9.96 -3.40 -10.03
C LEU A 138 9.18 -2.93 -11.27
N SER A 139 8.20 -2.04 -11.08
CA SER A 139 7.42 -1.48 -12.18
C SER A 139 8.24 -0.54 -13.06
N SER A 140 9.13 0.29 -12.50
CA SER A 140 9.96 1.21 -13.28
C SER A 140 11.10 0.47 -13.99
N ALA A 141 11.73 -0.51 -13.34
CA ALA A 141 12.79 -1.31 -13.95
C ALA A 141 12.31 -2.13 -15.15
N TRP A 142 11.04 -2.55 -15.16
CA TRP A 142 10.40 -3.16 -16.33
C TRP A 142 10.33 -2.19 -17.51
N GLN A 143 9.91 -0.94 -17.27
CA GLN A 143 9.76 0.07 -18.32
C GLN A 143 11.10 0.48 -18.93
N THR A 144 12.19 0.45 -18.16
CA THR A 144 13.53 0.82 -18.63
C THR A 144 14.31 -0.36 -19.21
N GLY A 145 13.80 -1.59 -19.14
CA GLY A 145 14.50 -2.78 -19.64
C GLY A 145 15.75 -3.17 -18.85
N ALA A 146 15.92 -2.64 -17.63
CA ALA A 146 17.15 -2.78 -16.83
C ALA A 146 17.50 -4.23 -16.42
N PHE A 147 16.55 -5.16 -16.56
CA PHE A 147 16.75 -6.60 -16.31
C PHE A 147 16.59 -7.47 -17.57
N ASN A 148 16.53 -6.87 -18.76
CA ASN A 148 16.65 -7.59 -20.02
C ASN A 148 18.14 -7.71 -20.38
N THR A 149 18.93 -8.41 -19.57
CA THR A 149 20.23 -8.92 -20.02
C THR A 149 20.01 -10.24 -20.76
N PRO A 150 20.71 -10.49 -21.88
CA PRO A 150 20.53 -11.69 -22.71
C PRO A 150 20.82 -12.99 -21.98
#